data_AF-A0A2G3JYA0-F1
#
_entry.id   AF-A0A2G3JYA0-F1
#
_cell.length_a   1.000
_cell.length_b   1.000
_cell.length_c   1.000
_cell.angle_alpha   90.00
_cell.angle_beta   90.00
_cell.angle_gamma   90.00
#
_symmetry.space_group_name_H-M   'P 1'
#
loop_
_entity.id
_entity.type
_entity.pdbx_description
1 polymer ?
#
loop_
_entity_poly.entity_id
_entity_poly.type
_entity_poly.pdbx_seq_one_letter_code
_entity_poly.pdbx_strand_id
1 'polypeptide(L)'
;MAADTFVDRLEQANEALATKGFLPPPPDLQGLTAMPNGILAGFSGHHLYFCEPYLPYAWPDKYRLTSDYPIVGLAAFGQSLLVATTGHPYIVTGIDPASMSMDGLPSLLGCVAKRSIVSTGDGALYASASGLQGVGMAGSRLLSNEAMRTEHWQALDPANMTAVWHEGRYIAFTPNGGVILDNAGRFTTLAGLGASAAYIDPLNGALYIVTGGRCLQRFEAGAPLSLRWRSKQFSIGAGFVPPLARVNARTYPITFTLLIDEVVRHTRQVTSAEPFRLPAELRGEVLALEVSGAVSGLKSMGVGYAVKELVHG
;
A
#
# COMPACT_ATOMS: atom_id res chain seq x y z
N MET A 1 52.10 -42.84 -19.52
CA MET A 1 51.50 -41.97 -18.49
C MET A 1 52.43 -40.77 -18.33
N ALA A 2 52.14 -39.68 -19.03
CA ALA A 2 52.90 -38.44 -18.86
C ALA A 2 52.24 -37.67 -17.72
N ALA A 3 52.97 -37.49 -16.62
CA ALA A 3 52.56 -36.59 -15.55
C ALA A 3 53.07 -35.20 -15.92
N ASP A 4 52.17 -34.32 -16.37
CA ASP A 4 52.50 -32.91 -16.54
C ASP A 4 52.77 -32.32 -15.16
N THR A 5 54.00 -31.87 -14.98
CA THR A 5 54.45 -31.20 -13.76
C THR A 5 54.23 -29.71 -13.97
N PHE A 6 53.22 -29.14 -13.30
CA PHE A 6 52.96 -27.71 -13.36
C PHE A 6 53.98 -26.98 -12.47
N VAL A 7 54.87 -26.20 -13.10
CA VAL A 7 55.81 -25.32 -12.40
C VAL A 7 55.19 -23.93 -12.41
N ASP A 8 54.80 -23.43 -11.24
CA ASP A 8 54.34 -22.05 -11.05
C ASP A 8 55.47 -21.09 -11.44
N ARG A 9 55.44 -20.63 -12.69
CA ARG A 9 56.25 -19.53 -13.20
C ARG A 9 55.33 -18.33 -13.26
N LEU A 10 55.77 -17.20 -12.68
CA LEU A 10 55.20 -15.86 -12.88
C LEU A 10 55.33 -15.47 -14.37
N GLU A 11 54.60 -16.15 -15.25
CA GLU A 11 54.18 -15.54 -16.50
C GLU A 11 53.20 -14.44 -16.10
N GLN A 12 53.46 -13.20 -16.55
CA GLN A 12 52.53 -12.11 -16.36
C GLN A 12 51.20 -12.51 -17.01
N ALA A 13 50.26 -12.97 -16.20
CA ALA A 13 48.88 -13.03 -16.57
C ALA A 13 48.46 -11.57 -16.87
N ASN A 14 48.38 -11.22 -18.15
CA ASN A 14 47.86 -9.92 -18.61
C ASN A 14 46.35 -9.77 -18.35
N GLU A 15 45.71 -10.76 -17.73
CA GLU A 15 44.33 -10.68 -17.27
C GLU A 15 44.26 -9.96 -15.92
N ALA A 16 43.50 -8.88 -15.87
CA ALA A 16 43.20 -8.20 -14.62
C ALA A 16 42.47 -9.17 -13.68
N LEU A 17 42.94 -9.26 -12.42
CA LEU A 17 42.30 -10.09 -11.40
C LEU A 17 40.84 -9.67 -11.21
N ALA A 18 39.90 -10.53 -11.63
CA ALA A 18 38.47 -10.24 -11.59
C ALA A 18 37.95 -9.95 -10.18
N THR A 19 38.57 -10.54 -9.16
CA THR A 19 38.20 -10.36 -7.75
C THR A 19 38.85 -9.12 -7.10
N LYS A 20 39.66 -8.37 -7.85
CA LYS A 20 40.29 -7.16 -7.34
C LYS A 20 39.23 -6.12 -6.99
N GLY A 21 39.15 -5.77 -5.70
CA GLY A 21 38.15 -4.82 -5.20
C GLY A 21 36.85 -5.46 -4.73
N PHE A 22 36.77 -6.79 -4.67
CA PHE A 22 35.67 -7.48 -3.99
C PHE A 22 35.82 -7.25 -2.49
N LEU A 23 34.95 -6.40 -1.94
CA LEU A 23 34.87 -6.12 -0.53
C LEU A 23 33.69 -6.89 0.08
N PRO A 24 33.76 -7.26 1.37
CA PRO A 24 32.58 -7.76 2.07
C PRO A 24 31.49 -6.68 2.13
N PRO A 25 30.23 -7.04 2.38
CA PRO A 25 29.18 -6.05 2.61
C PRO A 25 29.57 -5.13 3.78
N PRO A 26 29.21 -3.83 3.72
CA PRO A 26 29.34 -2.94 4.87
C PRO A 26 28.71 -3.55 6.14
N PRO A 27 29.35 -3.40 7.31
CA PRO A 27 28.88 -4.05 8.54
C PRO A 27 27.51 -3.55 9.02
N ASP A 28 27.11 -2.36 8.59
CA ASP A 28 25.86 -1.68 8.88
C ASP A 28 24.85 -1.72 7.72
N LEU A 29 25.12 -2.56 6.70
CA LEU A 29 24.26 -2.74 5.54
C LEU A 29 22.88 -3.28 5.95
N GLN A 30 21.83 -2.66 5.44
CA GLN A 30 20.43 -2.99 5.74
C GLN A 30 19.59 -3.08 4.47
N GLY A 31 18.41 -3.69 4.61
CA GLY A 31 17.37 -3.67 3.58
C GLY A 31 17.73 -4.42 2.30
N LEU A 32 18.43 -5.55 2.46
CA LEU A 32 18.84 -6.42 1.36
C LEU A 32 17.67 -6.70 0.42
N THR A 33 17.81 -6.33 -0.84
CA THR A 33 16.77 -6.44 -1.87
C THR A 33 17.37 -7.06 -3.11
N ALA A 34 16.78 -8.16 -3.57
CA ALA A 34 17.22 -8.84 -4.78
C ALA A 34 16.62 -8.20 -6.03
N MET A 35 17.45 -7.94 -7.02
CA MET A 35 17.05 -7.55 -8.37
C MET A 35 17.08 -8.79 -9.29
N PRO A 36 16.31 -8.83 -10.39
CA PRO A 36 16.16 -10.07 -11.17
C PRO A 36 17.40 -10.49 -11.96
N ASN A 37 18.39 -9.61 -12.10
CA ASN A 37 19.68 -9.89 -12.75
C ASN A 37 20.74 -10.48 -11.80
N GLY A 38 20.33 -10.91 -10.59
CA GLY A 38 21.23 -11.51 -9.62
C GLY A 38 22.03 -10.51 -8.79
N ILE A 39 21.79 -9.20 -8.98
CA ILE A 39 22.35 -8.15 -8.15
C ILE A 39 21.54 -8.05 -6.85
N LEU A 40 22.25 -7.99 -5.71
CA LEU A 40 21.67 -7.57 -4.45
C LEU A 40 21.97 -6.10 -4.22
N ALA A 41 20.95 -5.35 -3.80
CA ALA A 41 21.07 -3.99 -3.34
C ALA A 41 20.88 -3.95 -1.81
N GLY A 42 21.58 -3.05 -1.15
CA GLY A 42 21.41 -2.76 0.27
C GLY A 42 21.85 -1.33 0.55
N PHE A 43 21.54 -0.81 1.73
CA PHE A 43 21.88 0.57 2.06
C PHE A 43 22.46 0.71 3.47
N SER A 44 23.26 1.75 3.65
CA SER A 44 23.60 2.29 4.98
C SER A 44 23.52 3.82 4.95
N GLY A 45 22.70 4.38 5.84
CA GLY A 45 22.46 5.82 5.91
C GLY A 45 21.99 6.38 4.57
N HIS A 46 22.85 7.15 3.91
CA HIS A 46 22.61 7.79 2.61
C HIS A 46 23.11 6.98 1.41
N HIS A 47 23.89 5.94 1.67
CA HIS A 47 24.63 5.20 0.66
C HIS A 47 23.88 3.94 0.25
N LEU A 48 23.77 3.75 -1.06
CA LEU A 48 23.25 2.55 -1.70
C LEU A 48 24.42 1.74 -2.24
N TYR A 49 24.42 0.46 -1.94
CA TYR A 49 25.46 -0.49 -2.33
C TYR A 49 24.86 -1.58 -3.22
N PHE A 50 25.69 -2.11 -4.12
CA PHE A 50 25.35 -3.23 -5.00
C PHE A 50 26.45 -4.28 -4.93
N CYS A 51 26.04 -5.55 -4.97
CA CYS A 51 26.99 -6.65 -5.15
C CYS A 51 27.26 -6.94 -6.63
N GLU A 52 28.34 -7.67 -6.89
CA GLU A 52 28.55 -8.30 -8.20
C GLU A 52 27.39 -9.29 -8.51
N PRO A 53 26.94 -9.39 -9.78
CA PRO A 53 25.85 -10.28 -10.14
C PRO A 53 26.14 -11.72 -9.72
N TYR A 54 25.20 -12.35 -9.01
CA TYR A 54 25.29 -13.73 -8.52
C TYR A 54 26.42 -14.00 -7.50
N LEU A 55 27.10 -12.95 -7.02
CA LEU A 55 28.18 -13.03 -6.04
C LEU A 55 27.83 -12.18 -4.80
N PRO A 56 26.93 -12.66 -3.92
CA PRO A 56 26.40 -11.88 -2.80
C PRO A 56 27.44 -11.53 -1.72
N TYR A 57 28.66 -12.05 -1.82
CA TYR A 57 29.78 -11.75 -0.92
C TYR A 57 30.67 -10.59 -1.42
N ALA A 58 30.49 -10.11 -2.65
CA ALA A 58 31.36 -9.12 -3.29
C ALA A 58 30.62 -7.79 -3.51
N TRP A 59 30.95 -6.76 -2.74
CA TRP A 59 30.32 -5.43 -2.73
C TRP A 59 31.32 -4.31 -3.03
N PRO A 60 31.80 -4.14 -4.27
CA PRO A 60 32.79 -3.12 -4.62
C PRO A 60 32.30 -1.68 -4.32
N ASP A 61 33.10 -0.88 -3.60
CA ASP A 61 32.75 0.51 -3.24
C ASP A 61 32.55 1.42 -4.47
N LYS A 62 33.12 1.06 -5.62
CA LYS A 62 32.93 1.77 -6.90
C LYS A 62 31.48 1.77 -7.39
N TYR A 63 30.63 0.84 -6.94
CA TYR A 63 29.21 0.79 -7.30
C TYR A 63 28.33 1.62 -6.36
N ARG A 64 28.93 2.24 -5.33
CA ARG A 64 28.18 2.99 -4.33
C ARG A 64 27.55 4.24 -4.94
N LEU A 65 26.24 4.37 -4.76
CA LEU A 65 25.49 5.59 -5.08
C LEU A 65 25.11 6.30 -3.77
N THR A 66 24.93 7.62 -3.82
CA THR A 66 24.65 8.43 -2.62
C THR A 66 23.42 9.28 -2.84
N SER A 67 22.49 9.23 -1.89
CA SER A 67 21.26 10.01 -1.86
C SER A 67 21.37 11.19 -0.90
N ASP A 68 20.57 12.23 -1.12
CA ASP A 68 20.59 13.45 -0.31
C ASP A 68 19.96 13.23 1.08
N TYR A 69 19.08 12.25 1.20
CA TYR A 69 18.31 11.93 2.41
C TYR A 69 18.58 10.50 2.87
N PRO A 70 18.53 10.21 4.18
CA PRO A 70 18.67 8.85 4.68
C PRO A 70 17.67 7.89 4.03
N ILE A 71 18.16 6.73 3.60
CA ILE A 71 17.36 5.68 2.98
C ILE A 71 16.57 4.95 4.08
N VAL A 72 15.27 4.80 3.85
CA VAL A 72 14.32 4.11 4.74
C VAL A 72 14.13 2.67 4.30
N GLY A 73 14.10 2.43 2.99
CA GLY A 73 13.97 1.09 2.43
C GLY A 73 14.02 1.06 0.91
N LEU A 74 14.05 -0.16 0.39
CA LEU A 74 14.20 -0.45 -1.03
C LEU A 74 13.06 -1.35 -1.51
N ALA A 75 12.71 -1.25 -2.79
CA ALA A 75 11.83 -2.21 -3.45
C ALA A 75 12.21 -2.38 -4.92
N ALA A 76 12.51 -3.61 -5.32
CA ALA A 76 12.75 -3.93 -6.73
C ALA A 76 11.42 -4.13 -7.47
N PHE A 77 11.32 -3.58 -8.68
CA PHE A 77 10.20 -3.76 -9.59
C PHE A 77 10.72 -3.73 -11.04
N GLY A 78 10.31 -4.68 -11.89
CA GLY A 78 10.95 -4.87 -13.19
C GLY A 78 12.47 -5.04 -13.07
N GLN A 79 13.24 -4.21 -13.78
CA GLN A 79 14.72 -4.10 -13.65
C GLN A 79 15.16 -2.86 -12.85
N SER A 80 14.20 -2.20 -12.20
CA SER A 80 14.41 -0.94 -11.49
C SER A 80 14.35 -1.17 -9.99
N LEU A 81 14.95 -0.24 -9.26
CA LEU A 81 14.96 -0.23 -7.80
C LEU A 81 14.39 1.10 -7.30
N LEU A 82 13.31 1.06 -6.54
CA LEU A 82 12.87 2.18 -5.72
C LEU A 82 13.84 2.32 -4.55
N VAL A 83 14.36 3.54 -4.35
CA VAL A 83 15.06 3.96 -3.14
C VAL A 83 14.15 4.94 -2.41
N ALA A 84 13.47 4.46 -1.38
CA ALA A 84 12.59 5.28 -0.55
C ALA A 84 13.41 5.93 0.57
N THR A 85 13.40 7.25 0.64
CA THR A 85 14.17 8.03 1.63
C THR A 85 13.25 8.78 2.58
N THR A 86 13.81 9.45 3.59
CA THR A 86 13.04 10.38 4.44
C THR A 86 12.63 11.68 3.72
N GLY A 87 13.15 11.93 2.51
CA GLY A 87 12.88 13.10 1.68
C GLY A 87 12.22 12.70 0.35
N HIS A 88 12.86 12.95 -0.79
CA HIS A 88 12.33 12.49 -2.08
C HIS A 88 12.81 11.08 -2.44
N PRO A 89 11.98 10.27 -3.11
CA PRO A 89 12.41 8.95 -3.58
C PRO A 89 13.32 9.08 -4.81
N TYR A 90 14.08 8.02 -5.05
CA TYR A 90 14.88 7.85 -6.27
C TYR A 90 14.49 6.54 -6.97
N ILE A 91 14.70 6.50 -8.28
CA ILE A 91 14.69 5.26 -9.06
C ILE A 91 16.12 5.00 -9.51
N VAL A 92 16.60 3.78 -9.26
CA VAL A 92 17.84 3.29 -9.85
C VAL A 92 17.50 2.35 -11.00
N THR A 93 18.16 2.54 -12.13
CA THR A 93 18.06 1.68 -13.31
C THR A 93 19.44 1.27 -13.80
N GLY A 94 19.56 0.04 -14.26
CA GLY A 94 20.80 -0.50 -14.80
C GLY A 94 20.80 -2.02 -14.78
N ILE A 95 21.54 -2.61 -15.72
CA ILE A 95 21.70 -4.07 -15.82
C ILE A 95 23.06 -4.55 -15.27
N ASP A 96 23.99 -3.62 -15.09
CA ASP A 96 25.34 -3.84 -14.56
C ASP A 96 25.58 -2.88 -13.39
N PRO A 97 26.05 -3.36 -12.21
CA PRO A 97 26.33 -2.50 -11.05
C PRO A 97 27.27 -1.31 -11.36
N ALA A 98 28.18 -1.45 -12.32
CA ALA A 98 29.15 -0.43 -12.71
C ALA A 98 28.53 0.74 -13.47
N SER A 99 27.33 0.58 -14.03
CA SER A 99 26.66 1.58 -14.87
C SER A 99 25.25 1.95 -14.38
N MET A 100 24.97 1.71 -13.10
CA MET A 100 23.71 2.10 -12.47
C MET A 100 23.51 3.63 -12.51
N SER A 101 22.34 4.07 -12.99
CA SER A 101 21.90 5.47 -12.93
C SER A 101 20.88 5.64 -11.81
N MET A 102 21.06 6.66 -10.97
CA MET A 102 20.12 7.02 -9.91
C MET A 102 19.48 8.38 -10.20
N ASP A 103 18.17 8.38 -10.39
CA ASP A 103 17.40 9.56 -10.73
C ASP A 103 16.44 9.93 -9.59
N GLY A 104 16.55 11.17 -9.11
CA GLY A 104 15.66 11.72 -8.08
C GLY A 104 14.30 12.08 -8.67
N LEU A 105 13.22 11.70 -7.98
CA LEU A 105 11.87 12.02 -8.43
C LEU A 105 11.39 13.36 -7.83
N PRO A 106 10.55 14.12 -8.56
CA PRO A 106 10.06 15.44 -8.12
C PRO A 106 8.95 15.35 -7.05
N SER A 107 8.94 14.32 -6.20
CA SER A 107 8.02 14.20 -5.07
C SER A 107 8.73 14.56 -3.78
N LEU A 108 8.16 15.49 -3.01
CA LEU A 108 8.68 15.89 -1.70
C LEU A 108 8.16 14.99 -0.56
N LEU A 109 7.54 13.85 -0.88
CA LEU A 109 6.91 12.97 0.10
C LEU A 109 7.83 11.81 0.48
N GLY A 110 8.46 11.93 1.65
CA GLY A 110 9.31 10.90 2.23
C GLY A 110 8.56 9.69 2.74
N CYS A 111 9.26 8.56 2.79
CA CYS A 111 8.76 7.34 3.39
C CYS A 111 8.83 7.43 4.91
N VAL A 112 7.70 7.17 5.57
CA VAL A 112 7.62 7.24 7.05
C VAL A 112 7.72 5.87 7.71
N ALA A 113 7.54 4.79 6.95
CA ALA A 113 7.53 3.42 7.48
C ALA A 113 8.16 2.42 6.51
N LYS A 114 9.32 1.86 6.89
CA LYS A 114 10.01 0.82 6.10
C LYS A 114 9.11 -0.37 5.77
N ARG A 115 8.29 -0.81 6.72
CA ARG A 115 7.38 -1.97 6.56
C ARG A 115 6.15 -1.66 5.70
N SER A 116 5.95 -0.41 5.28
CA SER A 116 4.89 -0.01 4.35
C SER A 116 5.29 -0.14 2.88
N ILE A 117 6.58 -0.36 2.60
CA ILE A 117 7.14 -0.42 1.25
C ILE A 117 6.80 -1.78 0.65
N VAL A 118 6.14 -1.79 -0.51
CA VAL A 118 5.81 -3.02 -1.24
C VAL A 118 6.07 -2.84 -2.72
N SER A 119 6.47 -3.92 -3.40
CA SER A 119 6.55 -3.97 -4.86
C SER A 119 5.22 -4.47 -5.44
N THR A 120 4.72 -3.78 -6.47
CA THR A 120 3.51 -4.18 -7.22
C THR A 120 3.86 -5.02 -8.45
N GLY A 121 5.15 -5.14 -8.77
CA GLY A 121 5.69 -5.78 -9.98
C GLY A 121 6.03 -4.77 -11.07
N ASP A 122 5.15 -3.80 -11.33
CA ASP A 122 5.33 -2.69 -12.28
C ASP A 122 5.76 -1.37 -11.63
N GLY A 123 5.78 -1.34 -10.30
CA GLY A 123 6.16 -0.21 -9.48
C GLY A 123 6.34 -0.62 -8.03
N ALA A 124 6.37 0.38 -7.16
CA ALA A 124 6.39 0.20 -5.72
C ALA A 124 5.55 1.26 -5.03
N LEU A 125 4.99 0.89 -3.88
CA LEU A 125 4.15 1.74 -3.05
C LEU A 125 4.78 1.90 -1.67
N TYR A 126 4.62 3.06 -1.04
CA TYR A 126 5.04 3.29 0.34
C TYR A 126 4.17 4.35 1.03
N ALA A 127 4.08 4.26 2.37
CA ALA A 127 3.40 5.26 3.17
C ALA A 127 4.28 6.51 3.35
N SER A 128 3.70 7.68 3.07
CA SER A 128 4.26 8.99 3.39
C SER A 128 3.46 9.70 4.48
N ALA A 129 3.93 10.83 4.97
CA ALA A 129 3.23 11.64 5.97
C ALA A 129 1.87 12.18 5.46
N SER A 130 1.72 12.35 4.14
CA SER A 130 0.51 12.93 3.53
C SER A 130 -0.40 11.91 2.86
N GLY A 131 0.09 10.69 2.59
CA GLY A 131 -0.68 9.69 1.89
C GLY A 131 0.11 8.48 1.38
N LEU A 132 -0.57 7.61 0.65
CA LEU A 132 0.06 6.47 -0.02
C LEU A 132 0.71 6.92 -1.32
N GLN A 133 2.04 6.85 -1.39
CA GLN A 133 2.81 7.23 -2.56
C GLN A 133 3.03 6.00 -3.45
N GLY A 134 2.71 6.12 -4.73
CA GLY A 134 3.11 5.17 -5.76
C GLY A 134 4.27 5.71 -6.58
N VAL A 135 5.20 4.83 -6.92
CA VAL A 135 6.35 5.10 -7.78
C VAL A 135 6.44 4.02 -8.85
N GLY A 136 6.60 4.43 -10.09
CA GLY A 136 6.92 3.53 -11.20
C GLY A 136 7.77 4.26 -12.24
N MET A 137 7.96 3.65 -13.41
CA MET A 137 8.80 4.24 -14.47
C MET A 137 8.25 5.57 -15.01
N ALA A 138 6.94 5.82 -14.88
CA ALA A 138 6.33 7.09 -15.24
C ALA A 138 6.52 8.21 -14.19
N GLY A 139 7.18 7.91 -13.06
CA GLY A 139 7.41 8.82 -11.95
C GLY A 139 6.57 8.49 -10.72
N SER A 140 6.35 9.52 -9.89
CA SER A 140 5.68 9.41 -8.58
C SER A 140 4.27 10.00 -8.59
N ARG A 141 3.27 9.30 -8.05
CA ARG A 141 1.89 9.80 -7.83
C ARG A 141 1.37 9.52 -6.42
N LEU A 142 0.75 10.53 -5.79
CA LEU A 142 0.03 10.35 -4.52
C LEU A 142 -1.31 9.66 -4.79
N LEU A 143 -1.43 8.38 -4.46
CA LEU A 143 -2.60 7.55 -4.78
C LEU A 143 -3.79 7.81 -3.86
N SER A 144 -3.56 8.25 -2.62
CA SER A 144 -4.63 8.49 -1.67
C SER A 144 -5.37 9.81 -1.86
N ASN A 145 -4.82 10.77 -2.62
CA ASN A 145 -5.30 12.15 -2.67
C ASN A 145 -6.79 12.29 -3.05
N GLU A 146 -7.28 11.43 -3.96
CA GLU A 146 -8.66 11.50 -4.46
C GLU A 146 -9.67 10.84 -3.51
N ALA A 147 -9.23 9.89 -2.69
CA ALA A 147 -10.11 9.04 -1.89
C ALA A 147 -10.03 9.32 -0.39
N MET A 148 -8.91 9.84 0.09
CA MET A 148 -8.65 10.05 1.51
C MET A 148 -7.89 11.35 1.72
N ARG A 149 -8.46 12.23 2.54
CA ARG A 149 -7.79 13.46 2.97
C ARG A 149 -6.59 13.15 3.86
N THR A 150 -5.61 14.04 3.85
CA THR A 150 -4.37 13.91 4.64
C THR A 150 -4.64 13.71 6.13
N GLU A 151 -5.64 14.39 6.70
CA GLU A 151 -5.94 14.29 8.13
C GLU A 151 -6.44 12.88 8.49
N HIS A 152 -7.27 12.29 7.62
CA HIS A 152 -7.74 10.91 7.79
C HIS A 152 -6.61 9.90 7.60
N TRP A 153 -5.70 10.14 6.65
CA TRP A 153 -4.52 9.31 6.47
C TRP A 153 -3.61 9.34 7.69
N GLN A 154 -3.33 10.52 8.23
CA GLN A 154 -2.51 10.68 9.44
C GLN A 154 -3.16 10.02 10.66
N ALA A 155 -4.49 10.06 10.77
CA ALA A 155 -5.23 9.37 11.82
C ALA A 155 -5.08 7.84 11.78
N LEU A 156 -4.67 7.26 10.64
CA LEU A 156 -4.36 5.82 10.56
C LEU A 156 -3.02 5.46 11.22
N ASP A 157 -2.16 6.44 11.50
CA ASP A 157 -0.78 6.26 11.98
C ASP A 157 0.17 5.63 10.93
N PRO A 158 0.48 6.36 9.83
CA PRO A 158 1.25 5.82 8.71
C PRO A 158 2.69 5.44 9.08
N ALA A 159 3.27 6.04 10.13
CA ALA A 159 4.62 5.71 10.61
C ALA A 159 4.73 4.30 11.20
N ASN A 160 3.60 3.73 11.67
CA ASN A 160 3.53 2.38 12.23
C ASN A 160 2.90 1.37 11.26
N MET A 161 2.80 1.70 9.96
CA MET A 161 2.21 0.81 8.96
C MET A 161 3.10 -0.39 8.62
N THR A 162 2.46 -1.56 8.55
CA THR A 162 3.00 -2.76 7.92
C THR A 162 2.10 -3.15 6.76
N ALA A 163 2.65 -3.24 5.56
CA ALA A 163 1.89 -3.46 4.34
C ALA A 163 2.34 -4.68 3.55
N VAL A 164 1.42 -5.20 2.76
CA VAL A 164 1.64 -6.29 1.80
C VAL A 164 0.91 -5.98 0.50
N TRP A 165 1.45 -6.50 -0.60
CA TRP A 165 0.77 -6.54 -1.89
C TRP A 165 0.18 -7.93 -2.08
N HIS A 166 -1.15 -8.04 -2.08
CA HIS A 166 -1.86 -9.33 -2.17
C HIS A 166 -3.08 -9.19 -3.07
N GLU A 167 -3.22 -10.08 -4.06
CA GLU A 167 -4.36 -10.11 -5.00
C GLU A 167 -4.70 -8.75 -5.66
N GLY A 168 -3.67 -7.98 -6.04
CA GLY A 168 -3.88 -6.65 -6.64
C GLY A 168 -4.41 -5.61 -5.65
N ARG A 169 -4.13 -5.79 -4.36
CA ARG A 169 -4.50 -4.87 -3.30
C ARG A 169 -3.28 -4.51 -2.47
N TYR A 170 -3.15 -3.22 -2.18
CA TYR A 170 -2.26 -2.75 -1.12
C TYR A 170 -3.02 -2.86 0.19
N ILE A 171 -2.59 -3.78 1.05
CA ILE A 171 -3.21 -4.01 2.36
C ILE A 171 -2.21 -3.58 3.41
N ALA A 172 -2.52 -2.51 4.14
CA ALA A 172 -1.70 -2.00 5.23
C ALA A 172 -2.45 -2.11 6.57
N PHE A 173 -1.71 -2.49 7.59
CA PHE A 173 -2.17 -2.59 8.96
C PHE A 173 -1.39 -1.63 9.85
N THR A 174 -2.07 -1.08 10.83
CA THR A 174 -1.50 -0.30 11.94
C THR A 174 -1.94 -0.93 13.25
N PRO A 175 -1.39 -0.51 14.40
CA PRO A 175 -1.80 -1.09 15.70
C PRO A 175 -3.31 -1.01 15.97
N ASN A 176 -3.99 0.02 15.46
CA ASN A 176 -5.39 0.31 15.75
C ASN A 176 -6.36 0.00 14.60
N GLY A 177 -5.86 -0.48 13.46
CA GLY A 177 -6.69 -0.75 12.30
C GLY A 177 -5.88 -1.02 11.04
N GLY A 178 -6.37 -0.55 9.91
CA GLY A 178 -5.67 -0.70 8.65
C GLY A 178 -6.41 -0.04 7.50
N VAL A 179 -5.86 -0.21 6.31
CA VAL A 179 -6.40 0.34 5.08
C VAL A 179 -6.08 -0.59 3.91
N ILE A 180 -7.05 -0.75 3.02
CA ILE A 180 -6.92 -1.46 1.77
C ILE A 180 -7.11 -0.47 0.63
N LEU A 181 -6.17 -0.45 -0.31
CA LEU A 181 -6.36 0.16 -1.62
C LEU A 181 -6.48 -0.96 -2.66
N ASP A 182 -7.59 -0.98 -3.39
CA ASP A 182 -7.80 -1.92 -4.50
C ASP A 182 -7.37 -1.33 -5.87
N ASN A 183 -7.33 -2.19 -6.88
CA ASN A 183 -7.03 -1.80 -8.27
C ASN A 183 -8.02 -0.79 -8.88
N ALA A 184 -9.20 -0.59 -8.27
CA ALA A 184 -10.16 0.43 -8.70
C ALA A 184 -9.92 1.79 -8.04
N GLY A 185 -8.85 1.92 -7.24
CA GLY A 185 -8.52 3.16 -6.53
C GLY A 185 -9.35 3.38 -5.27
N ARG A 186 -10.10 2.37 -4.79
CA ARG A 186 -10.99 2.53 -3.64
C ARG A 186 -10.23 2.22 -2.36
N PHE A 187 -10.35 3.13 -1.40
CA PHE A 187 -9.83 2.95 -0.05
C PHE A 187 -10.90 2.38 0.88
N THR A 188 -10.57 1.29 1.56
CA THR A 188 -11.40 0.68 2.60
C THR A 188 -10.62 0.69 3.91
N THR A 189 -11.17 1.31 4.96
CA THR A 189 -10.54 1.28 6.29
C THR A 189 -10.94 0.01 7.04
N LEU A 190 -9.97 -0.60 7.72
CA LEU A 190 -10.13 -1.79 8.53
C LEU A 190 -10.22 -1.38 10.01
N ALA A 191 -11.34 -0.76 10.38
CA ALA A 191 -11.55 -0.27 11.74
C ALA A 191 -11.52 -1.42 12.76
N GLY A 192 -10.63 -1.34 13.75
CA GLY A 192 -10.50 -2.34 14.82
C GLY A 192 -9.79 -3.64 14.43
N LEU A 193 -9.37 -3.79 13.17
CA LEU A 193 -8.53 -4.90 12.73
C LEU A 193 -7.10 -4.41 12.51
N GLY A 194 -6.36 -4.29 13.62
CA GLY A 194 -4.93 -4.00 13.61
C GLY A 194 -4.09 -5.27 13.53
N ALA A 195 -2.92 -5.17 12.90
CA ALA A 195 -1.95 -6.26 12.84
C ALA A 195 -0.51 -5.74 12.99
N SER A 196 0.31 -6.49 13.73
CA SER A 196 1.74 -6.18 13.94
C SER A 196 2.66 -6.83 12.91
N ALA A 197 2.15 -7.84 12.19
CA ALA A 197 2.85 -8.54 11.12
C ALA A 197 1.86 -9.11 10.12
N ALA A 198 2.32 -9.23 8.87
CA ALA A 198 1.58 -9.80 7.76
C ALA A 198 2.56 -10.66 6.93
N TYR A 199 2.11 -11.82 6.48
CA TYR A 199 2.91 -12.75 5.68
C TYR A 199 2.02 -13.47 4.66
N ILE A 200 2.46 -13.49 3.41
CA ILE A 200 1.79 -14.23 2.34
C ILE A 200 2.54 -15.55 2.17
N ASP A 201 1.84 -16.66 2.32
CA ASP A 201 2.39 -17.98 2.03
C ASP A 201 2.35 -18.24 0.51
N PRO A 202 3.50 -18.37 -0.17
CA PRO A 202 3.54 -18.56 -1.62
C PRO A 202 2.92 -19.89 -2.10
N LEU A 203 2.82 -20.91 -1.23
CA LEU A 203 2.35 -22.24 -1.63
C LEU A 203 0.83 -22.31 -1.73
N ASN A 204 0.12 -21.69 -0.81
CA ASN A 204 -1.36 -21.69 -0.79
C ASN A 204 -1.96 -20.32 -1.14
N GLY A 205 -1.14 -19.28 -1.29
CA GLY A 205 -1.56 -17.92 -1.63
C GLY A 205 -2.29 -17.18 -0.51
N ALA A 206 -2.36 -17.73 0.70
CA ALA A 206 -3.08 -17.13 1.81
C ALA A 206 -2.26 -16.05 2.52
N LEU A 207 -2.93 -14.96 2.88
CA LEU A 207 -2.39 -13.92 3.75
C LEU A 207 -2.65 -14.28 5.22
N TYR A 208 -1.60 -14.32 6.02
CA TYR A 208 -1.64 -14.48 7.47
C TYR A 208 -1.26 -13.18 8.16
N ILE A 209 -1.96 -12.85 9.25
CA ILE A 209 -1.73 -11.64 10.04
C ILE A 209 -1.61 -11.98 11.52
N VAL A 210 -0.83 -11.18 12.25
CA VAL A 210 -0.72 -11.27 13.71
C VAL A 210 -1.52 -10.16 14.36
N THR A 211 -2.66 -10.51 14.95
CA THR A 211 -3.57 -9.58 15.65
C THR A 211 -3.32 -9.61 17.16
N GLY A 212 -3.58 -8.47 17.83
CA GLY A 212 -3.37 -8.33 19.28
C GLY A 212 -1.94 -8.64 19.74
N GLY A 213 -0.96 -8.62 18.83
CA GLY A 213 0.45 -8.92 19.08
C GLY A 213 0.82 -10.40 19.27
N ARG A 214 -0.15 -11.32 19.26
CA ARG A 214 0.10 -12.74 19.62
C ARG A 214 -0.77 -13.78 18.91
N CYS A 215 -1.81 -13.35 18.19
CA CYS A 215 -2.75 -14.26 17.55
C CYS A 215 -2.49 -14.33 16.05
N LEU A 216 -2.03 -15.48 15.56
CA LEU A 216 -1.92 -15.73 14.12
C LEU A 216 -3.29 -16.07 13.55
N GLN A 217 -3.73 -15.32 12.53
CA GLN A 217 -5.01 -15.51 11.87
C GLN A 217 -4.83 -15.46 10.35
N ARG A 218 -5.64 -16.22 9.61
CA ARG A 218 -5.74 -16.08 8.16
C ARG A 218 -6.64 -14.89 7.84
N PHE A 219 -6.17 -13.97 7.01
CA PHE A 219 -6.94 -12.84 6.52
C PHE A 219 -8.06 -13.32 5.59
N GLU A 220 -9.19 -12.61 5.59
CA GLU A 220 -10.42 -13.00 4.86
C GLU A 220 -10.90 -14.43 5.17
N ALA A 221 -10.65 -14.90 6.39
CA ALA A 221 -11.13 -16.19 6.88
C ALA A 221 -12.07 -16.01 8.06
N GLY A 222 -13.04 -16.93 8.19
CA GLY A 222 -13.99 -16.95 9.30
C GLY A 222 -15.23 -16.10 9.03
N ALA A 223 -15.83 -15.59 10.11
CA ALA A 223 -17.06 -14.83 10.04
C ALA A 223 -16.82 -13.44 9.41
N PRO A 224 -17.70 -12.97 8.50
CA PRO A 224 -17.60 -11.63 7.93
C PRO A 224 -17.61 -10.54 9.00
N LEU A 225 -16.74 -9.55 8.85
CA LEU A 225 -16.79 -8.33 9.67
C LEU A 225 -17.99 -7.47 9.30
N SER A 226 -18.44 -6.66 10.25
CA SER A 226 -19.46 -5.66 9.97
C SER A 226 -18.86 -4.52 9.16
N LEU A 227 -19.47 -4.24 8.01
CA LEU A 227 -19.16 -3.09 7.19
C LEU A 227 -19.89 -1.86 7.77
N ARG A 228 -19.21 -0.72 7.77
CA ARG A 228 -19.85 0.60 7.85
C ARG A 228 -19.40 1.41 6.65
N TRP A 229 -20.35 1.86 5.86
CA TRP A 229 -20.10 2.78 4.75
C TRP A 229 -20.83 4.09 5.00
N ARG A 230 -20.17 5.21 4.75
CA ARG A 230 -20.74 6.55 4.87
C ARG A 230 -20.48 7.33 3.58
N SER A 231 -21.51 8.01 3.06
CA SER A 231 -21.40 8.85 1.87
C SER A 231 -20.60 10.11 2.14
N LYS A 232 -20.23 10.82 1.07
CA LYS A 232 -19.91 12.25 1.17
C LYS A 232 -21.12 13.03 1.69
N GLN A 233 -20.84 14.24 2.17
CA GLN A 233 -21.87 15.21 2.52
C GLN A 233 -22.43 15.85 1.24
N PHE A 234 -23.76 15.92 1.14
CA PHE A 234 -24.48 16.59 0.06
C PHE A 234 -25.14 17.84 0.63
N SER A 235 -24.82 19.02 0.09
CA SER A 235 -25.58 20.22 0.43
C SER A 235 -26.91 20.18 -0.29
N ILE A 236 -28.00 20.29 0.46
CA ILE A 236 -29.38 20.28 -0.06
C ILE A 236 -30.04 21.67 0.04
N GLY A 237 -29.27 22.70 0.45
CA GLY A 237 -29.79 24.01 0.84
C GLY A 237 -30.73 23.92 2.04
N ALA A 238 -31.43 25.00 2.42
CA ALA A 238 -32.50 24.94 3.43
C ALA A 238 -33.77 24.21 2.92
N GLY A 239 -33.57 23.03 2.32
CA GLY A 239 -34.56 22.25 1.60
C GLY A 239 -35.13 21.10 2.43
N PHE A 240 -36.11 20.44 1.84
CA PHE A 240 -36.65 19.20 2.38
C PHE A 240 -35.76 18.02 2.01
N VAL A 241 -35.56 17.12 2.97
CA VAL A 241 -34.88 15.86 2.69
C VAL A 241 -35.79 15.00 1.80
N PRO A 242 -35.27 14.36 0.74
CA PRO A 242 -36.11 13.54 -0.13
C PRO A 242 -36.84 12.45 0.67
N PRO A 243 -38.15 12.25 0.47
CA PRO A 243 -39.00 11.41 1.34
C PRO A 243 -38.84 9.91 1.12
N LEU A 244 -38.08 9.49 0.10
CA LEU A 244 -37.84 8.08 -0.20
C LEU A 244 -36.35 7.78 -0.10
N ALA A 245 -36.05 6.61 0.44
CA ALA A 245 -34.74 6.01 0.39
C ALA A 245 -34.83 4.60 -0.21
N ARG A 246 -33.76 4.17 -0.87
CA ARG A 246 -33.60 2.80 -1.34
C ARG A 246 -32.18 2.36 -1.05
N VAL A 247 -32.04 1.16 -0.51
CA VAL A 247 -30.74 0.51 -0.32
C VAL A 247 -30.76 -0.81 -1.06
N ASN A 248 -29.83 -0.99 -1.98
CA ASN A 248 -29.65 -2.20 -2.76
C ASN A 248 -28.42 -2.95 -2.26
N ALA A 249 -28.64 -4.03 -1.52
CA ALA A 249 -27.59 -4.94 -1.06
C ALA A 249 -27.88 -6.38 -1.49
N ARG A 250 -26.85 -7.23 -1.50
CA ARG A 250 -27.03 -8.68 -1.75
C ARG A 250 -27.64 -9.41 -0.55
N THR A 251 -27.36 -8.94 0.65
CA THR A 251 -27.77 -9.59 1.90
C THR A 251 -28.52 -8.59 2.78
N TYR A 252 -29.62 -9.04 3.36
CA TYR A 252 -30.47 -8.32 4.31
C TYR A 252 -30.63 -9.18 5.58
N PRO A 253 -30.92 -8.59 6.76
CA PRO A 253 -31.18 -7.17 7.00
C PRO A 253 -29.91 -6.31 7.08
N ILE A 254 -30.06 -5.03 6.75
CA ILE A 254 -29.01 -4.00 6.90
C ILE A 254 -29.57 -2.78 7.62
N THR A 255 -28.71 -2.02 8.28
CA THR A 255 -29.12 -0.81 9.00
C THR A 255 -28.81 0.41 8.16
N PHE A 256 -29.86 1.07 7.67
CA PHE A 256 -29.77 2.38 7.04
C PHE A 256 -29.79 3.46 8.12
N THR A 257 -28.90 4.44 8.00
CA THR A 257 -28.84 5.62 8.87
C THR A 257 -28.76 6.88 8.03
N LEU A 258 -29.63 7.84 8.34
CA LEU A 258 -29.69 9.15 7.74
C LEU A 258 -29.14 10.17 8.71
N LEU A 259 -28.12 10.90 8.28
CA LEU A 259 -27.53 12.00 9.01
C LEU A 259 -27.91 13.31 8.34
N ILE A 260 -28.35 14.28 9.13
CA ILE A 260 -28.62 15.64 8.68
C ILE A 260 -27.89 16.58 9.62
N ASP A 261 -27.07 17.47 9.05
CA ASP A 261 -26.18 18.38 9.78
C ASP A 261 -25.33 17.62 10.81
N GLU A 262 -24.76 16.49 10.37
CA GLU A 262 -23.92 15.55 11.14
C GLU A 262 -24.62 14.81 12.29
N VAL A 263 -25.91 15.03 12.52
CA VAL A 263 -26.68 14.34 13.55
C VAL A 263 -27.51 13.22 12.93
N VAL A 264 -27.49 12.05 13.57
CA VAL A 264 -28.38 10.93 13.20
C VAL A 264 -29.83 11.36 13.41
N ARG A 265 -30.60 11.45 12.32
CA ARG A 265 -32.03 11.81 12.35
C ARG A 265 -32.96 10.62 12.16
N HIS A 266 -32.49 9.59 11.46
CA HIS A 266 -33.29 8.40 11.23
C HIS A 266 -32.40 7.17 11.10
N THR A 267 -32.85 6.08 11.72
CA THR A 267 -32.24 4.76 11.57
C THR A 267 -33.35 3.76 11.29
N ARG A 268 -33.12 2.87 10.32
CA ARG A 268 -34.09 1.84 9.93
C ARG A 268 -33.40 0.55 9.53
N GLN A 269 -33.94 -0.56 10.01
CA GLN A 269 -33.59 -1.87 9.49
C GLN A 269 -34.28 -2.07 8.14
N VAL A 270 -33.49 -2.26 7.09
CA VAL A 270 -33.93 -2.52 5.72
C VAL A 270 -33.85 -4.02 5.48
N THR A 271 -34.96 -4.62 5.04
CA THR A 271 -35.11 -6.07 4.84
C THR A 271 -35.22 -6.47 3.37
N SER A 272 -35.38 -5.51 2.45
CA SER A 272 -35.51 -5.74 1.01
C SER A 272 -34.94 -4.57 0.20
N ALA A 273 -34.80 -4.76 -1.11
CA ALA A 273 -34.34 -3.72 -2.05
C ALA A 273 -35.44 -2.72 -2.45
N GLU A 274 -36.63 -2.82 -1.85
CA GLU A 274 -37.77 -1.96 -2.16
C GLU A 274 -37.57 -0.56 -1.56
N PRO A 275 -37.96 0.51 -2.28
CA PRO A 275 -37.94 1.85 -1.71
C PRO A 275 -38.83 1.96 -0.49
N PHE A 276 -38.40 2.74 0.49
CA PHE A 276 -39.15 2.97 1.71
C PHE A 276 -39.24 4.45 2.05
N ARG A 277 -40.29 4.82 2.78
CA ARG A 277 -40.53 6.20 3.22
C ARG A 277 -39.63 6.56 4.40
N LEU A 278 -39.01 7.73 4.30
CA LEU A 278 -38.37 8.43 5.41
C LEU A 278 -39.42 9.23 6.19
N PRO A 279 -39.15 9.55 7.48
CA PRO A 279 -40.05 10.41 8.26
C PRO A 279 -40.34 11.73 7.54
N ALA A 280 -41.61 12.14 7.58
CA ALA A 280 -41.96 13.50 7.20
C ALA A 280 -41.25 14.48 8.16
N GLU A 281 -40.99 15.72 7.71
CA GLU A 281 -40.44 16.83 8.52
C GLU A 281 -38.91 16.87 8.72
N LEU A 282 -38.16 15.99 8.04
CA LEU A 282 -36.70 16.10 8.04
C LEU A 282 -36.22 17.31 7.22
N ARG A 283 -35.52 18.23 7.90
CA ARG A 283 -34.94 19.45 7.33
C ARG A 283 -33.50 19.63 7.84
N GLY A 284 -32.69 20.24 7.00
CA GLY A 284 -31.32 20.65 7.30
C GLY A 284 -30.59 21.03 6.02
N GLU A 285 -29.33 21.42 6.15
CA GLU A 285 -28.55 21.95 5.03
C GLU A 285 -27.66 20.90 4.41
N VAL A 286 -27.20 19.95 5.22
CA VAL A 286 -26.23 18.93 4.82
C VAL A 286 -26.78 17.55 5.09
N LEU A 287 -26.78 16.71 4.05
CA LEU A 287 -27.25 15.34 4.08
C LEU A 287 -26.06 14.37 3.98
N ALA A 288 -26.04 13.31 4.80
CA ALA A 288 -25.17 12.16 4.61
C ALA A 288 -25.93 10.85 4.87
N LEU A 289 -25.56 9.82 4.13
CA LEU A 289 -26.16 8.49 4.22
C LEU A 289 -25.13 7.51 4.77
N GLU A 290 -25.57 6.62 5.66
CA GLU A 290 -24.75 5.56 6.22
C GLU A 290 -25.47 4.21 6.14
N VAL A 291 -24.71 3.15 5.87
CA VAL A 291 -25.18 1.77 5.95
C VAL A 291 -24.23 1.00 6.84
N SER A 292 -24.79 0.18 7.74
CA SER A 292 -24.02 -0.76 8.54
C SER A 292 -24.65 -2.16 8.61
N GLY A 293 -23.81 -3.18 8.75
CA GLY A 293 -24.23 -4.57 8.97
C GLY A 293 -23.15 -5.58 8.55
N ALA A 294 -23.42 -6.86 8.75
CA ALA A 294 -22.61 -7.96 8.22
C ALA A 294 -22.85 -8.11 6.70
N VAL A 295 -22.44 -7.10 5.94
CA VAL A 295 -22.80 -6.96 4.52
C VAL A 295 -21.73 -7.59 3.64
N SER A 296 -22.11 -8.59 2.86
CA SER A 296 -21.39 -8.99 1.64
C SER A 296 -22.05 -8.32 0.42
N GLY A 297 -21.63 -7.10 0.08
CA GLY A 297 -22.00 -6.44 -1.20
C GLY A 297 -23.21 -5.49 -1.16
N LEU A 298 -23.02 -4.31 -0.56
CA LEU A 298 -23.79 -3.11 -0.89
C LEU A 298 -23.54 -2.77 -2.37
N LYS A 299 -24.60 -2.58 -3.17
CA LYS A 299 -24.53 -2.27 -4.61
C LYS A 299 -24.75 -0.79 -4.87
N SER A 300 -25.89 -0.27 -4.41
CA SER A 300 -26.23 1.15 -4.55
C SER A 300 -27.13 1.60 -3.40
N MET A 301 -27.14 2.90 -3.15
CA MET A 301 -28.05 3.52 -2.21
C MET A 301 -28.33 4.94 -2.67
N GLY A 302 -29.57 5.38 -2.50
CA GLY A 302 -29.97 6.74 -2.83
C GLY A 302 -31.20 7.18 -2.07
N VAL A 303 -31.40 8.50 -2.09
CA VAL A 303 -32.63 9.15 -1.66
C VAL A 303 -33.23 9.91 -2.85
N GLY A 304 -34.55 10.00 -2.91
CA GLY A 304 -35.26 10.61 -4.03
C GLY A 304 -36.67 11.07 -3.67
N TYR A 305 -37.27 11.85 -4.56
CA TYR A 305 -38.64 12.35 -4.41
C TYR A 305 -39.66 11.40 -5.03
N ALA A 306 -39.25 10.63 -6.04
CA ALA A 306 -40.07 9.62 -6.68
C ALA A 306 -39.36 8.27 -6.79
N VAL A 307 -40.14 7.17 -6.78
CA VAL A 307 -39.61 5.80 -6.94
C VAL A 307 -38.81 5.65 -8.24
N LYS A 308 -39.25 6.31 -9.32
CA LYS A 308 -38.58 6.25 -10.64
C LYS A 308 -37.13 6.72 -10.60
N GLU A 309 -36.81 7.70 -9.74
CA GLU A 309 -35.46 8.24 -9.56
C GLU A 309 -34.54 7.22 -8.86
N LEU A 310 -35.09 6.34 -8.03
CA LEU A 310 -34.35 5.34 -7.26
C LEU A 310 -34.12 4.02 -8.01
N VAL A 311 -34.72 3.84 -9.19
CA VAL A 311 -34.61 2.59 -9.98
C VAL A 311 -33.34 2.53 -10.84
N HIS A 312 -32.76 3.68 -11.19
CA HIS A 312 -31.64 3.80 -12.13
C HIS A 312 -30.30 4.23 -11.47
N GLY A 313 -30.23 4.28 -10.14
CA GLY A 313 -29.08 4.75 -9.36
C GLY A 313 -28.37 3.68 -8.53
#